data_AF-D3T3V6-F1
#
_entry.id   AF-D3T3V6-F1
#
_cell.length_a   1.000
_cell.length_b   1.000
_cell.length_c   1.000
_cell.angle_alpha   90.00
_cell.angle_beta   90.00
_cell.angle_gamma   90.00
#
_symmetry.space_group_name_H-M   'P 1'
#
loop_
_entity.id
_entity.type
_entity.pdbx_description
1 polymer ?
#
loop_
_entity_poly.entity_id
_entity_poly.type
_entity_poly.pdbx_seq_one_letter_code
_entity_poly.pdbx_strand_id
1 'polypeptide(L)'
;MDLIKDFIDIILHLDRYLDNIIQMYGTWTYSILFFIIFFETGFVITPFLPGDSLLFAAGTFAAIGSLNVFYVIMLLASAAILGDTANYHIGKFVGEKIYERENLKLIKKEHLIEARSFYEKYGSFTIVIGRFIPIIRTFVPFVAGIGEMRYFKFLFYNALGGVLWVLLFTLGGYYFGNLQIVKDHFGLVTIAIIVISLMPPIVSFLNRKKR
;
A
#
# COMPACT_ATOMS: atom_id res chain seq x y z
N MET A 1 19.76 3.81 -17.84
CA MET A 1 20.30 3.16 -16.62
C MET A 1 20.09 4.04 -15.39
N ASP A 2 19.47 5.23 -15.58
CA ASP A 2 19.34 6.28 -14.57
C ASP A 2 18.05 6.11 -13.75
N LEU A 3 16.91 5.79 -14.37
CA LEU A 3 15.63 5.58 -13.67
C LEU A 3 15.67 4.56 -12.51
N ILE A 4 16.41 3.45 -12.67
CA ILE A 4 16.54 2.44 -11.60
C ILE A 4 17.42 2.97 -10.47
N LYS A 5 18.48 3.71 -10.81
CA LYS A 5 19.36 4.31 -9.81
C LYS A 5 18.66 5.43 -9.05
N ASP A 6 17.89 6.27 -9.75
CA ASP A 6 17.11 7.35 -9.17
C ASP A 6 16.02 6.79 -8.24
N PHE A 7 15.34 5.72 -8.65
CA PHE A 7 14.36 5.04 -7.80
C PHE A 7 14.98 4.41 -6.56
N ILE A 8 16.14 3.75 -6.70
CA ILE A 8 16.89 3.21 -5.57
C ILE A 8 17.35 4.34 -4.65
N ASP A 9 17.81 5.47 -5.20
CA ASP A 9 18.26 6.62 -4.44
C ASP A 9 17.13 7.27 -3.63
N ILE A 10 15.94 7.42 -4.22
CA ILE A 10 14.74 7.91 -3.53
C ILE A 10 14.36 6.99 -2.37
N ILE A 11 14.43 5.66 -2.56
CA ILE A 11 14.14 4.70 -1.49
C ILE A 11 15.19 4.77 -0.38
N LEU A 12 16.47 4.83 -0.73
CA LEU A 12 17.57 4.82 0.22
C LEU A 12 17.67 6.12 1.03
N HIS A 13 17.24 7.24 0.46
CA HIS A 13 17.32 8.57 1.06
C HIS A 13 15.93 9.16 1.36
N LEU A 14 14.92 8.29 1.53
CA LEU A 14 13.54 8.70 1.80
C LEU A 14 13.43 9.61 3.02
N ASP A 15 14.28 9.39 4.03
CA ASP A 15 14.45 10.25 5.20
C ASP A 15 14.85 11.68 4.84
N ARG A 16 15.85 11.86 3.96
CA ARG A 16 16.28 13.20 3.54
C ARG A 16 15.25 13.90 2.67
N TYR A 17 14.59 13.17 1.77
CA TYR A 17 13.52 13.74 0.95
C TYR A 17 12.34 14.18 1.82
N LEU A 18 11.96 13.37 2.81
CA LEU A 18 10.91 13.73 3.77
C LEU A 18 11.32 14.89 4.67
N ASP A 19 12.54 14.93 5.19
CA ASP A 19 13.04 16.05 5.99
C ASP A 19 13.01 17.35 5.18
N ASN A 20 13.49 17.33 3.94
CA ASN A 20 13.42 18.48 3.04
C ASN A 20 11.96 18.92 2.78
N ILE A 21 11.04 17.97 2.58
CA ILE A 21 9.61 18.28 2.41
C ILE A 21 9.04 18.91 3.68
N ILE A 22 9.35 18.37 4.85
CA ILE A 22 8.88 18.88 6.15
C ILE A 22 9.39 20.30 6.37
N GLN A 23 10.67 20.56 6.13
CA GLN A 23 11.28 21.88 6.32
C GLN A 23 10.77 22.92 5.31
N MET A 24 10.54 22.51 4.06
CA MET A 24 10.13 23.41 2.99
C MET A 24 8.62 23.68 2.98
N TYR A 25 7.80 22.70 3.33
CA TYR A 25 6.35 22.75 3.17
C TYR A 25 5.57 22.74 4.50
N GLY A 26 6.21 22.43 5.63
CA GLY A 26 5.59 22.45 6.95
C GLY A 26 4.29 21.63 7.00
N THR A 27 3.16 22.27 7.32
CA THR A 27 1.83 21.64 7.37
C THR A 27 1.37 21.05 6.03
N TRP A 28 1.86 21.52 4.89
CA TRP A 28 1.51 20.93 3.59
C TRP A 28 2.07 19.51 3.41
N THR A 29 3.06 19.10 4.22
CA THR A 29 3.60 17.74 4.23
C THR A 29 2.52 16.70 4.45
N TYR A 30 1.56 16.98 5.33
CA TYR A 30 0.41 16.10 5.58
C TYR A 30 -0.39 15.80 4.31
N SER A 31 -0.58 16.81 3.45
CA SER A 31 -1.28 16.67 2.17
C SER A 31 -0.44 15.90 1.16
N ILE A 32 0.87 16.15 1.12
CA ILE A 32 1.80 15.43 0.24
C ILE A 32 1.79 13.93 0.59
N LEU A 33 1.94 13.59 1.87
CA LEU A 33 1.89 12.20 2.34
C LEU A 33 0.54 11.54 2.03
N PHE A 34 -0.57 12.27 2.22
CA PHE A 34 -1.90 11.81 1.85
C PHE A 34 -1.97 11.43 0.37
N PHE A 35 -1.55 12.32 -0.53
CA PHE A 35 -1.61 12.06 -1.97
C PHE A 35 -0.70 10.90 -2.38
N ILE A 36 0.50 10.79 -1.81
CA ILE A 36 1.41 9.67 -2.12
C ILE A 36 0.75 8.32 -1.77
N ILE A 37 0.23 8.16 -0.55
CA ILE A 37 -0.44 6.92 -0.13
C ILE A 37 -1.73 6.67 -0.92
N PHE A 38 -2.51 7.72 -1.19
CA PHE A 38 -3.73 7.64 -1.98
C PHE A 38 -3.42 7.14 -3.40
N PHE A 39 -2.40 7.69 -4.06
CA PHE A 39 -2.01 7.28 -5.41
C PHE A 39 -1.44 5.87 -5.42
N GLU A 40 -0.59 5.51 -4.46
CA GLU A 40 -0.02 4.17 -4.34
C GLU A 40 -1.10 3.07 -4.20
N THR A 41 -2.10 3.31 -3.35
CA THR A 41 -3.20 2.36 -3.09
C THR A 41 -4.29 2.41 -4.15
N GLY A 42 -4.55 3.60 -4.70
CA GLY A 42 -5.59 3.86 -5.68
C GLY A 42 -5.29 3.33 -7.08
N PHE A 43 -4.02 3.32 -7.49
CA PHE A 43 -3.63 2.87 -8.81
C PHE A 43 -3.02 1.47 -8.79
N VAL A 44 -3.60 0.56 -9.58
CA VAL A 44 -3.10 -0.82 -9.73
C VAL A 44 -1.66 -0.87 -10.30
N ILE A 45 -1.26 0.16 -11.05
CA ILE A 45 0.02 0.22 -11.79
C ILE A 45 1.18 0.74 -10.92
N THR A 46 0.90 1.26 -9.72
CA THR A 46 1.91 1.86 -8.83
C THR A 46 2.30 1.02 -7.59
N PRO A 47 2.35 -0.32 -7.62
CA PRO A 47 2.74 -1.12 -6.44
C PRO A 47 4.23 -0.95 -6.07
N PHE A 48 4.99 -0.19 -6.86
CA PHE A 48 6.40 0.06 -6.65
C PHE A 48 6.66 1.23 -5.69
N LEU A 49 5.65 2.02 -5.30
CA LEU A 49 5.88 3.09 -4.32
C LEU A 49 6.10 2.49 -2.91
N PRO A 50 7.12 2.95 -2.16
CA PRO A 50 7.50 2.38 -0.87
C PRO A 50 6.62 2.91 0.28
N GLY A 51 5.31 2.66 0.24
CA GLY A 51 4.37 3.18 1.24
C GLY A 51 4.62 2.71 2.67
N ASP A 52 5.07 1.46 2.84
CA ASP A 52 5.44 0.92 4.15
C ASP A 52 6.59 1.73 4.78
N SER A 53 7.58 2.10 3.97
CA SER A 53 8.72 2.92 4.37
C SER A 53 8.30 4.37 4.63
N LEU A 54 7.38 4.91 3.82
CA LEU A 54 6.85 6.26 4.01
C LEU A 54 6.06 6.39 5.33
N LEU A 55 5.22 5.40 5.65
CA LEU A 55 4.49 5.34 6.91
C LEU A 55 5.44 5.27 8.11
N PHE A 56 6.48 4.44 8.00
CA PHE A 56 7.49 4.30 9.03
C PHE A 56 8.25 5.61 9.23
N ALA A 57 8.72 6.23 8.15
CA ALA A 57 9.44 7.49 8.21
C ALA A 57 8.57 8.62 8.76
N ALA A 58 7.31 8.75 8.32
CA ALA A 58 6.35 9.71 8.89
C ALA A 58 6.13 9.49 10.40
N GLY A 59 6.12 8.23 10.85
CA GLY A 59 6.11 7.87 12.27
C GLY A 59 7.37 8.34 13.01
N THR A 60 8.56 8.14 12.43
CA THR A 60 9.83 8.59 13.01
C THR A 60 9.91 10.11 13.12
N PHE A 61 9.50 10.84 12.07
CA PHE A 61 9.42 12.31 12.12
C PHE A 61 8.38 12.78 13.16
N ALA A 62 7.31 12.02 13.38
CA ALA A 62 6.39 12.32 14.46
C ALA A 62 6.98 12.08 15.86
N ALA A 63 7.89 11.12 16.02
CA ALA A 63 8.57 10.83 17.28
C ALA A 63 9.49 11.96 17.74
N ILE A 64 10.15 12.64 16.79
CA ILE A 64 11.06 13.76 17.06
C ILE A 64 10.34 15.11 17.16
N GLY A 65 9.00 15.11 17.08
CA GLY A 65 8.16 16.30 17.23
C GLY A 65 7.94 17.12 15.95
N SER A 66 8.48 16.70 14.82
CA SER A 66 8.31 17.39 13.53
C SER A 66 6.90 17.21 12.94
N LEU A 67 6.26 16.08 13.25
CA LEU A 67 4.87 15.78 12.87
C LEU A 67 4.07 15.37 14.11
N ASN A 68 2.75 15.50 14.04
CA ASN A 68 1.85 15.02 15.07
C ASN A 68 1.28 13.67 14.64
N VAL A 69 1.62 12.65 15.41
CA VAL A 69 1.29 11.24 15.12
C VAL A 69 -0.21 11.00 14.93
N PHE A 70 -1.06 11.73 15.65
CA PHE A 70 -2.52 11.58 15.55
C PHE A 70 -3.04 12.06 14.19
N TYR A 71 -2.56 13.21 13.71
CA TYR A 71 -2.89 13.69 12.36
C TYR A 71 -2.33 12.78 11.27
N VAL A 72 -1.08 12.30 11.41
CA VAL A 72 -0.49 11.34 10.47
C VAL A 72 -1.35 10.08 10.36
N ILE A 73 -1.72 9.46 11.49
CA ILE A 73 -2.53 8.23 11.49
C ILE A 73 -3.89 8.47 10.83
N MET A 74 -4.62 9.53 11.20
CA MET A 74 -5.94 9.78 10.61
C MET A 74 -5.87 10.09 9.11
N LEU A 75 -4.91 10.90 8.69
CA LEU A 75 -4.73 11.26 7.28
C LEU A 75 -4.30 10.07 6.44
N LEU A 76 -3.31 9.29 6.88
CA LEU A 76 -2.83 8.17 6.08
C LEU A 76 -3.81 7.00 6.09
N ALA A 77 -4.56 6.78 7.17
CA ALA A 77 -5.65 5.81 7.18
C ALA A 77 -6.76 6.21 6.20
N SER A 78 -7.16 7.49 6.20
CA SER A 78 -8.17 7.97 5.24
C SER A 78 -7.66 7.91 3.79
N ALA A 79 -6.41 8.29 3.53
CA ALA A 79 -5.78 8.17 2.21
C ALA A 79 -5.82 6.72 1.70
N ALA A 80 -5.43 5.77 2.55
CA ALA A 80 -5.34 4.37 2.18
C ALA A 80 -6.73 3.75 1.93
N ILE A 81 -7.74 4.12 2.73
CA ILE A 81 -9.12 3.67 2.55
C ILE A 81 -9.72 4.26 1.27
N LEU A 82 -9.54 5.56 1.03
CA LEU A 82 -10.06 6.25 -0.14
C LEU A 82 -9.38 5.76 -1.43
N GLY A 83 -8.07 5.53 -1.40
CA GLY A 83 -7.33 4.95 -2.52
C GLY A 83 -7.86 3.57 -2.87
N ASP A 84 -7.91 2.64 -1.91
CA ASP A 84 -8.45 1.30 -2.15
C ASP A 84 -9.92 1.32 -2.61
N THR A 85 -10.70 2.29 -2.13
CA THR A 85 -12.09 2.50 -2.59
C THR A 85 -12.12 2.93 -4.05
N ALA A 86 -11.28 3.88 -4.46
CA ALA A 86 -11.13 4.26 -5.86
C ALA A 86 -10.72 3.06 -6.72
N ASN A 87 -9.77 2.26 -6.24
CA ASN A 87 -9.30 1.05 -6.91
C ASN A 87 -10.42 -0.01 -7.08
N TYR A 88 -11.23 -0.23 -6.04
CA TYR A 88 -12.42 -1.08 -6.12
C TYR A 88 -13.41 -0.59 -7.18
N HIS A 89 -13.68 0.71 -7.24
CA HIS A 89 -14.57 1.28 -8.24
C HIS A 89 -14.02 1.16 -9.67
N ILE A 90 -12.71 1.33 -9.85
CA ILE A 90 -12.04 1.08 -11.12
C ILE A 90 -12.22 -0.40 -11.52
N GLY A 91 -11.98 -1.33 -10.60
CA GLY A 91 -12.20 -2.77 -10.83
C GLY A 91 -13.64 -3.10 -11.20
N LYS A 92 -14.60 -2.52 -10.47
CA LYS A 92 -16.03 -2.72 -10.73
C LYS A 92 -16.43 -2.20 -12.11
N PHE A 93 -16.03 -0.98 -12.46
CA PHE A 93 -16.32 -0.38 -13.77
C PHE A 93 -15.71 -1.17 -14.93
N VAL A 94 -14.49 -1.69 -14.74
CA VAL A 94 -13.85 -2.58 -15.71
C VAL A 94 -14.61 -3.89 -15.82
N GLY A 95 -15.01 -4.50 -14.70
CA GLY A 95 -15.81 -5.72 -14.65
C GLY A 95 -17.15 -5.60 -15.37
N GLU A 96 -17.91 -4.54 -15.09
CA GLU A 96 -19.21 -4.26 -15.74
C GLU A 96 -19.04 -4.11 -17.27
N LYS A 97 -18.04 -3.35 -17.73
CA LYS A 97 -17.77 -3.18 -19.18
C LYS A 97 -17.38 -4.48 -19.89
N ILE A 98 -16.69 -5.40 -19.21
CA ILE A 98 -16.35 -6.72 -19.76
C ILE A 98 -17.61 -7.59 -19.88
N TYR A 99 -18.53 -7.47 -18.92
CA TYR A 99 -19.79 -8.21 -18.93
C TYR A 99 -20.73 -7.74 -20.05
N GLU A 100 -20.78 -6.43 -20.29
CA GLU A 100 -21.63 -5.81 -21.33
C GLU A 100 -21.12 -6.02 -22.76
N ARG A 101 -19.81 -6.24 -22.96
CA ARG A 101 -19.22 -6.44 -24.29
C ARG A 101 -18.57 -7.82 -24.39
N GLU A 102 -19.28 -8.77 -25.02
CA GLU A 102 -18.84 -10.17 -25.23
C GLU A 102 -17.46 -10.34 -25.90
N ASN A 103 -16.85 -9.28 -26.45
CA ASN A 103 -15.68 -9.36 -27.33
C ASN A 103 -14.48 -8.49 -26.92
N LEU A 104 -14.36 -8.07 -25.65
CA LEU A 104 -13.14 -7.40 -25.17
C LEU A 104 -12.00 -8.43 -25.03
N LYS A 105 -11.15 -8.52 -26.07
CA LYS A 105 -9.94 -9.38 -26.12
C LYS A 105 -8.92 -9.19 -24.98
N LEU A 106 -9.11 -8.19 -24.11
CA LEU A 106 -8.16 -7.82 -23.07
C LEU A 106 -8.35 -8.61 -21.75
N ILE A 107 -9.58 -9.00 -21.38
CA ILE A 107 -9.86 -9.75 -20.14
C ILE A 107 -11.04 -10.68 -20.38
N LYS A 108 -10.82 -12.00 -20.27
CA LYS A 108 -11.84 -13.01 -20.54
C LYS A 108 -12.79 -13.24 -19.36
N LYS A 109 -14.02 -13.71 -19.63
CA LYS A 109 -15.04 -14.05 -18.62
C LYS A 109 -14.54 -15.06 -17.58
N GLU A 110 -13.60 -15.94 -17.95
CA GLU A 110 -13.01 -16.90 -17.01
C GLU A 110 -12.31 -16.21 -15.83
N HIS A 111 -11.68 -15.05 -16.04
CA HIS A 111 -11.01 -14.30 -14.97
C HIS A 111 -12.01 -13.66 -13.98
N LEU A 112 -13.22 -13.34 -14.43
CA LEU A 112 -14.30 -12.85 -13.55
C LEU A 112 -14.77 -13.97 -12.61
N ILE A 113 -14.90 -15.20 -13.15
CA ILE A 113 -15.28 -16.39 -12.39
C ILE A 113 -14.16 -16.79 -11.41
N GLU A 114 -12.90 -16.69 -11.82
CA GLU A 114 -11.74 -16.89 -10.94
C GLU A 114 -11.71 -15.86 -9.81
N ALA A 115 -11.95 -14.57 -10.10
CA ALA A 115 -12.01 -13.53 -9.08
C ALA A 115 -13.10 -13.78 -8.03
N ARG A 116 -14.29 -14.20 -8.48
CA ARG A 116 -15.42 -14.50 -7.58
C ARG A 116 -15.15 -15.75 -6.74
N SER A 117 -14.68 -16.83 -7.37
CA SER A 117 -14.33 -18.07 -6.67
C SER A 117 -13.15 -17.91 -5.71
N PHE A 118 -12.23 -16.98 -5.99
CA PHE A 118 -11.17 -16.60 -5.06
C PHE A 118 -11.75 -16.05 -3.74
N TYR A 119 -12.67 -15.09 -3.77
CA TYR A 119 -13.24 -14.56 -2.52
C TYR A 119 -14.21 -15.52 -1.84
N GLU A 120 -14.91 -16.36 -2.60
CA GLU A 120 -15.73 -17.43 -2.02
C GLU A 120 -14.87 -18.46 -1.28
N LYS A 121 -13.69 -18.79 -1.80
CA LYS A 121 -12.76 -19.76 -1.23
C LYS A 121 -11.93 -19.22 -0.07
N TYR A 122 -11.35 -18.03 -0.22
CA TYR A 122 -10.43 -17.44 0.76
C TYR A 122 -11.11 -16.47 1.74
N GLY A 123 -12.36 -16.10 1.45
CA GLY A 123 -13.15 -15.22 2.30
C GLY A 123 -12.73 -13.76 2.22
N SER A 124 -13.57 -12.90 2.78
CA SER A 124 -13.39 -11.45 2.77
C SER A 124 -12.25 -10.94 3.64
N PHE A 125 -11.75 -11.78 4.56
CA PHE A 125 -10.56 -11.49 5.37
C PHE A 125 -9.28 -11.37 4.52
N THR A 126 -9.29 -11.90 3.29
CA THR A 126 -8.19 -11.74 2.34
C THR A 126 -7.88 -10.28 2.01
N ILE A 127 -8.86 -9.37 2.14
CA ILE A 127 -8.64 -7.92 1.98
C ILE A 127 -7.70 -7.38 3.05
N VAL A 128 -7.82 -7.87 4.29
CA VAL A 128 -6.97 -7.46 5.40
C VAL A 128 -5.57 -8.04 5.25
N ILE A 129 -5.46 -9.35 5.02
CA ILE A 129 -4.15 -10.03 4.86
C ILE A 129 -3.41 -9.52 3.63
N GLY A 130 -4.13 -9.36 2.52
CA GLY A 130 -3.55 -8.93 1.24
C GLY A 130 -2.84 -7.58 1.35
N ARG A 131 -3.25 -6.73 2.30
CA ARG A 131 -2.63 -5.42 2.54
C ARG A 131 -1.17 -5.48 2.99
N PHE A 132 -0.79 -6.54 3.68
CA PHE A 132 0.58 -6.74 4.17
C PHE A 132 1.51 -7.35 3.11
N ILE A 133 1.00 -7.62 1.90
CA ILE A 133 1.78 -8.20 0.81
C ILE A 133 1.81 -7.16 -0.33
N PRO A 134 2.95 -6.50 -0.59
CA PRO A 134 3.04 -5.32 -1.46
C PRO A 134 2.47 -5.49 -2.87
N ILE A 135 2.67 -6.66 -3.48
CA ILE A 135 2.11 -6.94 -4.81
C ILE A 135 0.60 -7.18 -4.70
N ILE A 136 0.18 -7.96 -3.71
CA ILE A 136 -1.21 -8.41 -3.58
C ILE A 136 -2.14 -7.26 -3.14
N ARG A 137 -1.65 -6.31 -2.32
CA ARG A 137 -2.46 -5.22 -1.78
C ARG A 137 -3.11 -4.34 -2.83
N THR A 138 -2.48 -4.09 -3.98
CA THR A 138 -3.08 -3.26 -5.04
C THR A 138 -4.01 -4.07 -5.94
N PHE A 139 -3.79 -5.38 -6.06
CA PHE A 139 -4.68 -6.26 -6.84
C PHE A 139 -5.95 -6.63 -6.07
N VAL A 140 -5.90 -6.76 -4.74
CA VAL A 140 -7.07 -7.25 -3.97
C VAL A 140 -8.28 -6.30 -4.03
N PRO A 141 -8.16 -4.97 -3.89
CA PRO A 141 -9.30 -4.07 -4.08
C PRO A 141 -9.85 -4.12 -5.50
N PHE A 142 -8.97 -4.18 -6.49
CA PHE A 142 -9.33 -4.28 -7.91
C PHE A 142 -10.12 -5.55 -8.22
N VAL A 143 -9.60 -6.71 -7.79
CA VAL A 143 -10.24 -8.02 -7.98
C VAL A 143 -11.55 -8.11 -7.20
N ALA A 144 -11.65 -7.46 -6.03
CA ALA A 144 -12.91 -7.37 -5.27
C ALA A 144 -13.97 -6.55 -6.01
N GLY A 145 -13.56 -5.49 -6.73
CA GLY A 145 -14.41 -4.73 -7.63
C GLY A 145 -14.90 -5.56 -8.81
N ILE A 146 -13.98 -6.24 -9.50
CA ILE A 146 -14.26 -7.12 -10.63
C ILE A 146 -15.20 -8.27 -10.24
N GLY A 147 -14.99 -8.88 -9.07
CA GLY A 147 -15.79 -9.99 -8.55
C GLY A 147 -17.14 -9.55 -7.96
N GLU A 148 -17.54 -8.29 -8.14
CA GLU A 148 -18.80 -7.70 -7.64
C GLU A 148 -19.05 -7.92 -6.14
N MET A 149 -17.99 -7.92 -5.34
CA MET A 149 -18.13 -8.07 -3.89
C MET A 149 -18.96 -6.93 -3.33
N ARG A 150 -19.93 -7.20 -2.45
CA ARG A 150 -20.79 -6.16 -1.83
C ARG A 150 -19.94 -5.03 -1.25
N TYR A 151 -20.17 -3.80 -1.72
CA TYR A 151 -19.39 -2.61 -1.35
C TYR A 151 -19.20 -2.43 0.16
N PHE A 152 -20.27 -2.55 0.95
CA PHE A 152 -20.18 -2.43 2.42
C PHE A 152 -19.29 -3.48 3.07
N LYS A 153 -19.28 -4.71 2.53
CA LYS A 153 -18.40 -5.77 3.01
C LYS A 153 -16.95 -5.42 2.67
N PHE A 154 -16.69 -4.98 1.44
CA PHE A 154 -15.37 -4.54 1.01
C PHE A 154 -14.86 -3.39 1.89
N LEU A 155 -15.66 -2.33 2.05
CA LEU A 155 -15.30 -1.14 2.82
C LEU A 155 -14.94 -1.47 4.28
N PHE A 156 -15.69 -2.38 4.92
CA PHE A 156 -15.41 -2.79 6.29
C PHE A 156 -14.03 -3.46 6.43
N TYR A 157 -13.74 -4.46 5.59
CA TYR A 157 -12.44 -5.15 5.65
C TYR A 157 -11.29 -4.27 5.14
N ASN A 158 -11.55 -3.40 4.16
CA ASN A 158 -10.61 -2.40 3.70
C ASN A 158 -10.24 -1.43 4.85
N ALA A 159 -11.23 -0.82 5.51
CA ALA A 159 -11.02 0.08 6.62
C ALA A 159 -10.27 -0.61 7.77
N LEU A 160 -10.67 -1.83 8.13
CA LEU A 160 -9.98 -2.60 9.16
C LEU A 160 -8.52 -2.85 8.79
N GLY A 161 -8.25 -3.34 7.57
CA GLY A 161 -6.89 -3.57 7.11
C GLY A 161 -6.07 -2.29 7.03
N GLY A 162 -6.67 -1.18 6.59
CA GLY A 162 -5.98 0.09 6.39
C GLY A 162 -5.59 0.76 7.68
N VAL A 163 -6.49 0.77 8.65
CA VAL A 163 -6.18 1.25 9.98
C VAL A 163 -5.10 0.39 10.62
N LEU A 164 -5.20 -0.94 10.55
CA LEU A 164 -4.18 -1.83 11.10
C LEU A 164 -2.80 -1.62 10.45
N TRP A 165 -2.76 -1.50 9.13
CA TRP A 165 -1.53 -1.27 8.37
C TRP A 165 -0.89 0.07 8.75
N VAL A 166 -1.65 1.16 8.73
CA VAL A 166 -1.16 2.49 9.12
C VAL A 166 -0.69 2.51 10.57
N LEU A 167 -1.47 1.96 11.50
CA LEU A 167 -1.07 1.90 12.90
C LEU A 167 0.22 1.11 13.08
N LEU A 168 0.36 -0.06 12.45
CA LEU A 168 1.54 -0.92 12.61
C LEU A 168 2.81 -0.19 12.16
N PHE A 169 2.81 0.38 10.95
CA PHE A 169 4.00 1.00 10.39
C PHE A 169 4.28 2.38 11.00
N THR A 170 3.26 3.22 11.20
CA THR A 170 3.44 4.55 11.80
C THR A 170 3.80 4.47 13.27
N LEU A 171 3.16 3.61 14.07
CA LEU A 171 3.57 3.44 15.47
C LEU A 171 4.91 2.71 15.57
N GLY A 172 5.21 1.79 14.65
CA GLY A 172 6.54 1.22 14.49
C GLY A 172 7.59 2.32 14.31
N GLY A 173 7.37 3.23 13.36
CA GLY A 173 8.23 4.38 13.14
C GLY A 173 8.31 5.32 14.35
N TYR A 174 7.20 5.53 15.05
CA TYR A 174 7.10 6.43 16.20
C TYR A 174 7.88 5.92 17.42
N TYR A 175 7.71 4.65 17.79
CA TYR A 175 8.38 4.08 18.95
C TYR A 175 9.82 3.67 18.65
N PHE A 176 10.07 3.05 17.48
CA PHE A 176 11.40 2.54 17.14
C PHE A 176 12.30 3.59 16.49
N GLY A 177 11.74 4.63 15.87
CA GLY A 177 12.52 5.68 15.19
C GLY A 177 13.41 6.52 16.11
N ASN A 178 13.13 6.56 17.41
CA ASN A 178 13.96 7.27 18.38
C ASN A 178 15.15 6.43 18.89
N LEU A 179 15.20 5.12 18.61
CA LEU A 179 16.31 4.26 19.03
C LEU A 179 17.59 4.64 18.28
N GLN A 180 18.71 4.76 19.01
CA GLN A 180 20.03 5.10 18.46
C GLN A 180 20.41 4.18 17.28
N ILE A 181 20.12 2.88 17.41
CA ILE A 181 20.36 1.85 16.38
C ILE A 181 19.61 2.17 15.08
N VAL A 182 18.38 2.68 15.17
CA VAL A 182 17.55 3.02 14.00
C VAL A 182 17.99 4.34 13.38
N LYS A 183 18.45 5.31 14.18
CA LYS A 183 19.01 6.57 13.66
C LYS A 183 20.33 6.34 12.92
N ASP A 184 21.22 5.55 13.50
CA ASP A 184 22.54 5.25 12.94
C ASP A 184 22.46 4.37 11.69
N HIS A 185 21.37 3.62 11.52
CA HIS A 185 21.18 2.65 10.44
C HIS A 185 19.82 2.81 9.75
N PHE A 186 19.31 4.04 9.61
CA PHE A 186 17.96 4.28 9.10
C PHE A 186 17.72 3.68 7.70
N GLY A 187 18.72 3.78 6.83
CA GLY A 187 18.71 3.13 5.51
C GLY A 187 18.63 1.60 5.60
N LEU A 188 19.33 0.97 6.53
CA LEU A 188 19.29 -0.49 6.74
C LEU A 188 17.97 -0.96 7.35
N VAL A 189 17.35 -0.18 8.24
CA VAL A 189 16.03 -0.48 8.80
C VAL A 189 14.95 -0.37 7.72
N THR A 190 15.04 0.66 6.88
CA THR A 190 14.17 0.82 5.70
C THR A 190 14.34 -0.36 4.74
N ILE A 191 15.58 -0.74 4.42
CA ILE A 191 15.88 -1.94 3.62
C ILE A 191 15.34 -3.20 4.30
N ALA A 192 15.47 -3.35 5.62
CA ALA A 192 14.95 -4.51 6.35
C ALA A 192 13.43 -4.59 6.28
N ILE A 193 12.71 -3.47 6.43
CA ILE A 193 11.25 -3.41 6.27
C ILE A 193 10.86 -3.77 4.83
N ILE A 194 11.56 -3.22 3.83
CA ILE A 194 11.34 -3.54 2.43
C ILE A 194 11.60 -5.02 2.15
N VAL A 195 12.71 -5.57 2.66
CA VAL A 195 13.07 -6.99 2.50
C VAL A 195 12.05 -7.89 3.19
N ILE A 196 11.66 -7.60 4.43
CA ILE A 196 10.64 -8.36 5.17
C ILE A 196 9.28 -8.29 4.45
N SER A 197 8.93 -7.13 3.90
CA SER A 197 7.67 -6.94 3.15
C SER A 197 7.70 -7.62 1.77
N LEU A 198 8.87 -7.68 1.12
CA LEU A 198 9.07 -8.33 -0.19
C LEU A 198 9.45 -9.82 -0.08
N MET A 199 9.84 -10.30 1.10
CA MET A 199 10.23 -11.69 1.35
C MET A 199 9.11 -12.70 1.01
N PRO A 200 7.85 -12.51 1.46
CA PRO A 200 6.77 -13.45 1.15
C PRO A 200 6.51 -13.60 -0.37
N PRO A 201 6.45 -12.50 -1.17
CA PRO A 201 6.42 -12.59 -2.63
C PRO A 201 7.59 -13.36 -3.24
N ILE A 202 8.82 -13.07 -2.80
CA ILE A 202 10.05 -13.68 -3.36
C ILE A 202 10.08 -15.19 -3.07
N VAL A 203 9.78 -15.60 -1.83
CA VAL A 203 9.73 -17.01 -1.44
C VAL A 203 8.62 -17.75 -2.18
N SER A 204 7.46 -17.12 -2.38
CA SER A 204 6.37 -17.68 -3.18
C SER A 204 6.75 -17.88 -4.66
N PHE A 205 7.45 -16.91 -5.25
CA PHE A 205 7.93 -16.98 -6.63
C PHE A 205 9.00 -18.07 -6.82
N LEU A 206 9.95 -18.18 -5.89
CA LEU A 206 10.98 -19.22 -5.91
C LEU A 206 10.39 -20.63 -5.73
N ASN A 207 9.36 -20.77 -4.90
CA ASN A 207 8.68 -22.06 -4.70
C ASN A 207 7.78 -22.43 -5.89
N ARG A 208 7.22 -21.47 -6.64
CA ARG A 208 6.50 -21.74 -7.90
C ARG A 208 7.40 -22.26 -9.01
N LYS A 209 8.70 -21.94 -9.00
CA LYS A 209 9.67 -22.44 -9.99
C LYS A 209 10.15 -23.88 -9.70
N LYS A 210 9.78 -24.43 -8.54
CA LYS A 210 10.12 -25.81 -8.10
C LYS A 210 8.97 -26.82 -8.26
N ARG A 211 7.79 -26.39 -8.74
CA ARG A 211 6.69 -27.26 -9.17
C ARG A 211 6.53 -27.17 -10.68
#